data_AF-A0A2E0EZ53-F1
#
_entry.id   AF-A0A2E0EZ53-F1
#
_cell.length_a   1.000
_cell.length_b   1.000
_cell.length_c   1.000
_cell.angle_alpha   90.00
_cell.angle_beta   90.00
_cell.angle_gamma   90.00
#
_symmetry.space_group_name_H-M   'P 1'
#
loop_
_entity.id
_entity.type
_entity.pdbx_description
1 polymer ?
#
loop_
_entity_poly.entity_id
_entity_poly.type
_entity_poly.pdbx_seq_one_letter_code
_entity_poly.pdbx_strand_id
1 'polypeptide(L)'
;GDAAHPLEPFMGQGASLAIEDGVVLGRIIKDSDSSDEIVSRYESARIERAHFVTEHSKRAGARFTGIDPEKYTKEEHKNEEELGLFNYHPGDVIV
;
A
#
# COMPACT_ATOMS: atom_id res chain seq x y z
N GLY A 1 -4.26 -5.38 -6.15
CA GLY A 1 -4.79 -6.24 -5.07
C GLY A 1 -3.84 -7.40 -4.82
N ASP A 2 -4.23 -8.42 -4.06
CA ASP A 2 -3.33 -9.48 -3.56
C ASP A 2 -2.44 -10.17 -4.61
N ALA A 3 -2.88 -10.27 -5.86
CA ALA A 3 -2.05 -10.81 -6.94
C ALA A 3 -0.77 -9.98 -7.19
N ALA A 4 -0.82 -8.67 -6.93
CA ALA A 4 0.31 -7.76 -7.08
C ALA A 4 1.00 -7.46 -5.73
N HIS A 5 0.23 -7.38 -4.64
CA HIS A 5 0.73 -6.95 -3.33
C HIS A 5 0.03 -7.68 -2.19
N PRO A 6 0.36 -8.97 -1.96
CA PRO A 6 -0.17 -9.68 -0.81
C PRO A 6 0.28 -8.99 0.48
N LEU A 7 -0.66 -8.75 1.39
CA LEU A 7 -0.46 -7.96 2.60
C LEU A 7 -0.73 -8.79 3.86
N GLU A 8 0.19 -8.74 4.82
CA GLU A 8 -0.10 -9.29 6.16
C GLU A 8 -1.23 -8.48 6.83
N PRO A 9 -2.14 -9.10 7.60
CA PRO A 9 -3.36 -8.43 8.06
C PRO A 9 -3.16 -7.51 9.27
N PHE A 10 -1.93 -7.04 9.55
CA PHE A 10 -1.60 -6.31 10.78
C PHE A 10 -1.88 -4.80 10.73
N MET A 11 -2.28 -4.27 9.57
CA MET A 11 -2.71 -2.88 9.41
C MET A 11 -4.08 -2.71 8.72
N GLY A 12 -4.75 -3.83 8.40
CA GLY A 12 -6.07 -3.81 7.76
C GLY A 12 -6.16 -3.15 6.37
N GLN A 13 -5.03 -2.89 5.70
CA GLN A 13 -5.02 -2.09 4.46
C GLN A 13 -5.13 -2.86 3.15
N GLY A 14 -5.25 -4.20 3.16
CA GLY A 14 -5.21 -4.99 1.92
C GLY A 14 -6.35 -4.62 0.96
N ALA A 15 -7.57 -4.54 1.49
CA ALA A 15 -8.73 -4.12 0.72
C ALA A 15 -8.65 -2.66 0.28
N SER A 16 -8.22 -1.74 1.16
CA SER A 16 -8.02 -0.33 0.81
C SER A 16 -7.04 -0.17 -0.35
N LEU A 17 -5.91 -0.86 -0.30
CA LEU A 17 -4.87 -0.82 -1.33
C LEU A 17 -5.38 -1.36 -2.68
N ALA A 18 -6.21 -2.42 -2.65
CA ALA A 18 -6.87 -2.93 -3.85
C ALA A 18 -7.90 -1.94 -4.44
N ILE A 19 -8.64 -1.21 -3.60
CA ILE A 19 -9.59 -0.17 -4.04
C ILE A 19 -8.82 1.02 -4.65
N GLU A 20 -7.72 1.45 -4.01
CA GLU A 20 -6.82 2.47 -4.55
C GLU A 20 -6.33 2.09 -5.96
N ASP A 21 -5.93 0.83 -6.17
CA ASP A 21 -5.52 0.34 -7.49
C ASP A 21 -6.63 0.47 -8.53
N GLY A 22 -7.87 0.13 -8.16
CA GLY A 22 -9.01 0.24 -9.06
C GLY A 22 -9.25 1.67 -9.54
N VAL A 23 -9.11 2.65 -8.63
CA VAL A 23 -9.23 4.07 -8.97
C VAL A 23 -8.11 4.52 -9.91
N VAL A 24 -6.85 4.19 -9.60
CA VAL A 24 -5.68 4.60 -10.39
C VAL A 24 -5.66 3.92 -11.76
N LEU A 25 -5.88 2.60 -11.79
CA LEU A 25 -5.90 1.81 -13.02
C LEU A 25 -7.04 2.25 -13.95
N GLY A 26 -8.23 2.54 -13.41
CA GLY A 26 -9.35 3.05 -14.20
C GLY A 26 -9.05 4.37 -14.90
N ARG A 27 -8.29 5.26 -14.25
CA ARG A 27 -7.83 6.53 -14.84
C ARG A 27 -6.79 6.30 -15.94
N ILE A 28 -5.81 5.42 -15.69
CA ILE A 28 -4.79 5.06 -16.69
C ILE A 28 -5.42 4.45 -17.94
N ILE A 29 -6.32 3.47 -17.78
CA ILE A 29 -7.00 2.81 -18.91
C ILE A 29 -7.74 3.81 -19.79
N LYS A 30 -8.34 4.84 -19.19
CA LYS A 30 -9.05 5.89 -19.93
C LYS A 30 -8.12 6.73 -20.82
N ASP A 31 -6.87 6.92 -20.40
CA ASP A 31 -5.92 7.87 -20.99
C ASP A 31 -4.75 7.17 -21.70
N SER A 32 -4.85 5.87 -21.99
CA SER A 32 -3.80 5.07 -22.64
C SER A 32 -4.30 4.38 -23.91
N ASP A 33 -3.39 4.21 -24.88
CA ASP A 33 -3.71 3.64 -26.20
C ASP A 33 -3.32 2.15 -26.33
N SER A 34 -2.58 1.59 -25.35
CA SER A 34 -2.10 0.21 -25.39
C SER A 34 -1.97 -0.45 -24.02
N SER A 35 -1.97 -1.79 -23.99
CA SER A 35 -1.75 -2.58 -22.76
C SER A 35 -0.40 -2.31 -22.12
N ASP A 36 0.64 -2.13 -22.92
CA ASP A 36 2.01 -1.93 -22.42
C ASP A 36 2.15 -0.58 -21.71
N GLU A 37 1.49 0.45 -22.27
CA GLU A 37 1.41 1.77 -21.64
C GLU A 37 0.63 1.70 -20.32
N ILE A 38 -0.50 0.98 -20.29
CA ILE A 38 -1.30 0.79 -19.08
C ILE A 38 -0.47 0.14 -17.97
N VAL A 39 0.24 -0.94 -18.28
CA VAL A 39 1.08 -1.65 -17.32
C VAL A 39 2.20 -0.73 -16.80
N SER A 40 2.94 -0.06 -17.69
CA SER A 40 4.07 0.80 -17.31
C SER A 40 3.64 1.98 -16.42
N ARG A 41 2.52 2.64 -16.75
CA ARG A 41 1.98 3.75 -15.97
C ARG A 41 1.45 3.27 -14.62
N TYR A 42 0.77 2.13 -14.59
CA TYR A 42 0.24 1.55 -13.36
C TYR A 42 1.37 1.18 -12.39
N GLU A 43 2.40 0.49 -12.87
CA GLU A 43 3.57 0.13 -12.07
C GLU A 43 4.24 1.37 -11.48
N SER A 44 4.49 2.38 -12.32
CA SER A 44 5.11 3.65 -11.89
C SER A 44 4.27 4.37 -10.83
N ALA A 45 2.94 4.34 -10.94
CA ALA A 45 2.04 5.01 -10.01
C ALA A 45 1.81 4.26 -8.68
N ARG A 46 1.97 2.92 -8.66
CA ARG A 46 1.48 2.08 -7.56
C ARG A 46 2.53 1.28 -6.81
N ILE A 47 3.67 0.93 -7.40
CA ILE A 47 4.67 0.07 -6.76
C ILE A 47 5.16 0.67 -5.44
N GLU A 48 5.56 1.94 -5.43
CA GLU A 48 6.09 2.59 -4.22
C GLU A 48 5.07 2.59 -3.07
N ARG A 49 3.82 2.96 -3.39
CA ARG A 49 2.72 3.01 -2.42
C ARG A 49 2.39 1.62 -1.88
N ALA A 50 2.32 0.60 -2.74
CA ALA A 50 2.07 -0.77 -2.31
C ALA A 50 3.20 -1.30 -1.43
N HIS A 51 4.46 -1.08 -1.82
CA HIS A 51 5.64 -1.47 -1.04
C HIS A 51 5.69 -0.79 0.33
N PHE A 52 5.35 0.50 0.40
CA PHE A 52 5.30 1.23 1.65
C PHE A 52 4.32 0.57 2.64
N VAL A 53 3.10 0.27 2.19
CA VAL A 53 2.07 -0.34 3.04
C VAL A 53 2.45 -1.78 3.43
N THR A 54 2.99 -2.58 2.50
CA THR A 54 3.37 -3.96 2.78
C THR A 54 4.51 -4.07 3.79
N GLU A 55 5.53 -3.24 3.65
CA GLU A 55 6.66 -3.22 4.56
C GLU A 55 6.25 -2.77 5.97
N HIS A 56 5.38 -1.75 6.08
CA HIS A 56 4.87 -1.31 7.37
C HIS A 56 3.98 -2.37 8.05
N SER A 57 3.15 -3.10 7.29
CA SER A 57 2.32 -4.17 7.85
C SER A 57 3.17 -5.35 8.34
N LYS A 58 4.21 -5.72 7.59
CA LYS A 58 5.19 -6.72 8.01
C LYS A 58 5.90 -6.34 9.31
N ARG A 59 6.30 -5.07 9.45
CA ARG A 59 6.91 -4.56 10.69
C ARG A 59 5.91 -4.60 11.86
N ALA A 60 4.64 -4.28 11.62
CA ALA A 60 3.60 -4.42 12.63
C ALA A 60 3.43 -5.87 13.08
N GLY A 61 3.41 -6.83 12.14
CA GLY A 61 3.39 -8.25 12.43
C GLY A 61 4.55 -8.70 13.31
N ALA A 62 5.78 -8.32 12.93
CA ALA A 62 6.98 -8.65 13.70
C ALA A 62 6.93 -8.10 15.14
N ARG A 63 6.33 -6.93 15.34
CA ARG A 63 6.12 -6.36 16.69
C ARG A 63 5.06 -7.11 17.48
N PHE A 64 3.89 -7.39 16.89
CA PHE A 64 2.77 -8.02 17.58
C PHE A 64 3.01 -9.49 17.91
N THR A 65 3.83 -10.17 17.12
CA THR A 65 4.12 -11.60 17.25
C THR A 65 5.54 -11.90 17.76
N GLY A 66 6.27 -10.86 18.18
CA GLY A 66 7.62 -10.99 18.70
C GLY A 66 7.68 -11.81 19.99
N ILE A 67 8.76 -12.58 20.15
CA ILE A 67 8.98 -13.45 21.32
C ILE A 67 9.53 -12.72 22.56
N ASP A 68 10.04 -11.50 22.37
CA ASP A 68 10.69 -10.71 23.41
C ASP A 68 9.97 -9.37 23.57
N PRO A 69 9.12 -9.21 24.61
CA PRO A 69 8.33 -8.01 24.82
C PRO A 69 9.19 -6.79 25.18
N GLU A 70 10.39 -6.98 25.72
CA GLU A 70 11.29 -5.88 26.12
C GLU A 70 11.91 -5.16 24.91
N LYS A 71 11.85 -5.76 23.71
CA LYS A 71 12.27 -5.11 22.46
C LYS A 71 11.25 -4.09 21.94
N TYR A 72 10.05 -4.04 22.50
CA TYR A 72 9.06 -3.07 22.08
C TYR A 72 9.47 -1.66 22.50
N THR A 73 9.51 -0.74 21.53
CA THR A 73 9.66 0.69 21.78
C THR A 73 8.46 1.43 21.20
N LYS A 74 7.99 2.46 21.90
CA LYS A 74 6.85 3.26 21.44
C LYS A 74 7.25 4.15 20.27
N GLU A 75 8.51 4.56 20.23
CA GLU A 75 9.10 5.45 19.22
C GLU A 75 9.12 4.83 17.83
N GLU A 76 9.27 3.50 17.73
CA GLU A 76 9.26 2.76 16.46
C GLU A 76 7.84 2.33 16.04
N HIS A 77 6.85 2.49 16.92
CA HIS A 77 5.47 2.18 16.61
C HIS A 77 4.89 3.31 15.75
N LYS A 78 4.58 2.99 14.50
CA LYS A 78 3.73 3.82 13.64
C LYS A 78 2.45 3.10 13.29
N ASN A 79 1.32 3.72 13.56
CA ASN A 79 0.00 3.25 13.14
C ASN A 79 -0.40 3.81 11.77
N GLU A 80 -1.56 3.40 11.26
CA GLU A 80 -2.08 3.78 9.94
C GLU A 80 -2.31 5.29 9.80
N GLU A 81 -2.72 5.95 10.88
CA GLU A 81 -2.96 7.40 10.90
C GLU A 81 -1.64 8.18 10.87
N GLU A 82 -0.66 7.80 11.68
CA GLU A 82 0.68 8.39 11.73
C GLU A 82 1.46 8.18 10.43
N LEU A 83 1.15 7.11 9.69
CA LEU A 83 1.67 6.84 8.35
C LEU A 83 0.87 7.55 7.25
N GLY A 84 -0.20 8.27 7.61
CA GLY A 84 -1.04 9.02 6.69
C GLY A 84 -1.83 8.14 5.72
N LEU A 85 -2.04 6.85 6.03
CA LEU A 85 -2.66 5.90 5.10
C LEU A 85 -4.09 6.30 4.74
N PHE A 86 -4.84 6.84 5.70
CA PHE A 86 -6.22 7.30 5.50
C PHE A 86 -6.34 8.62 4.73
N ASN A 87 -5.25 9.39 4.64
CA ASN A 87 -5.22 10.67 3.95
C ASN A 87 -4.70 10.55 2.50
N TYR A 88 -4.44 9.33 2.04
CA TYR A 88 -4.02 9.09 0.67
C TYR A 88 -5.20 9.20 -0.30
N HIS A 89 -5.08 10.08 -1.29
CA HIS A 89 -6.11 10.29 -2.31
C HIS A 89 -5.69 9.67 -3.65
N PRO A 90 -6.20 8.48 -4.03
CA PRO A 90 -5.84 7.84 -5.30
C PRO A 90 -6.29 8.64 -6.54
N GLY A 91 -7.22 9.59 -6.37
CA GLY A 91 -7.66 10.52 -7.41
C GLY A 91 -6.62 11.58 -7.77
N ASP A 92 -5.68 11.88 -6.88
CA ASP A 92 -4.67 12.94 -7.08
C ASP A 92 -3.34 12.38 -7.58
N VAL A 93 -3.22 11.05 -7.67
CA VAL A 93 -2.04 10.37 -8.22
C VAL A 93 -1.85 10.82 -9.66
N ILE A 94 -0.64 11.26 -9.99
CA ILE A 94 -0.24 11.58 -11.35
C ILE A 94 -0.13 10.24 -12.08
N VAL A 95 -0.95 10.08 -13.13
CA VAL A 95 -1.07 8.85 -13.91
C VAL A 95 -0.66 9.10 -15.34
#